data_AF-A0A533Z3M3-F1
#
_entry.id   AF-A0A533Z3M3-F1
#
_cell.length_a   1.000
_cell.length_b   1.000
_cell.length_c   1.000
_cell.angle_alpha   90.00
_cell.angle_beta   90.00
_cell.angle_gamma   90.00
#
_symmetry.space_group_name_H-M   'P 1'
#
loop_
_entity.id
_entity.type
_entity.pdbx_description
1 polymer ?
#
loop_
_entity_poly.entity_id
_entity_poly.type
_entity_poly.pdbx_seq_one_letter_code
_entity_poly.pdbx_strand_id
1 'polypeptide(L)'
;GSFCLSKGLGAPVGSLICADARGITPLRRLRKMFGGGMRQAGILAAAGLYALRYNVTRLSEDHARAKRLATMLAELPGVRVDPKLVETNIVVFDITETRRTTEELIATLKGQGLLVVPFGPMSLRAVTHLDVSDDQIDEACGIFKRVFV
;
A
#
# COMPACT_ATOMS: atom_id res chain seq x y z
N GLY A 1 -0.66 15.12 -15.44
CA GLY A 1 -0.77 14.50 -14.11
C GLY A 1 0.51 13.78 -13.75
N SER A 2 0.66 13.37 -12.49
CA SER A 2 1.79 12.56 -12.02
C SER A 2 1.29 11.22 -11.48
N PHE A 3 2.13 10.20 -11.57
CA PHE A 3 1.86 8.90 -10.96
C PHE A 3 3.16 8.15 -10.63
N CYS A 4 3.10 7.26 -9.64
CA CYS A 4 4.25 6.50 -9.20
C CYS A 4 4.35 5.16 -9.92
N LEU A 5 5.58 4.72 -10.20
CA LEU A 5 5.87 3.37 -10.67
C LEU A 5 6.29 2.45 -9.51
N SER A 6 6.81 3.03 -8.43
CA SER A 6 7.39 2.31 -7.29
C SER A 6 6.43 2.08 -6.12
N LYS A 7 5.17 1.80 -6.43
CA LYS A 7 4.15 1.40 -5.44
C LYS A 7 3.51 0.09 -5.89
N GLY A 8 2.18 0.01 -6.04
CA GLY A 8 1.49 -1.20 -6.49
C GLY A 8 1.93 -1.73 -7.87
N LEU A 9 2.59 -0.90 -8.70
CA LEU A 9 3.17 -1.33 -9.97
C LEU A 9 4.53 -2.06 -9.83
N GLY A 10 5.19 -2.02 -8.66
CA GLY A 10 6.36 -2.86 -8.38
C GLY A 10 7.69 -2.43 -9.03
N ALA A 11 7.79 -1.27 -9.67
CA ALA A 11 9.09 -0.79 -10.14
C ALA A 11 9.98 -0.42 -8.93
N PRO A 12 11.29 -0.67 -8.96
CA PRO A 12 12.14 -0.41 -7.79
C PRO A 12 12.29 1.09 -7.49
N VAL A 13 12.27 1.94 -8.52
CA VAL A 13 12.40 3.40 -8.40
C VAL A 13 11.56 4.08 -9.47
N GLY A 14 10.96 5.21 -9.11
CA GLY A 14 10.55 6.21 -10.08
C GLY A 14 9.09 6.62 -10.03
N SER A 15 8.83 7.78 -10.61
CA SER A 15 7.51 8.36 -10.86
C SER A 15 7.57 9.12 -12.17
N LEU A 16 6.43 9.28 -12.84
CA LEU A 16 6.32 9.98 -14.11
C LEU A 16 5.43 11.20 -13.95
N ILE A 17 5.75 12.25 -14.72
CA ILE A 17 4.88 13.40 -14.92
C ILE A 17 4.54 13.44 -16.41
N CYS A 18 3.25 13.44 -16.71
CA CYS A 18 2.70 13.59 -18.06
C CYS A 18 2.14 15.00 -18.22
N ALA A 19 2.63 15.71 -19.24
CA ALA A 19 2.22 17.06 -19.61
C ALA A 19 2.34 17.23 -21.13
N ASP A 20 1.73 18.27 -21.69
CA ASP A 20 1.93 18.64 -23.08
C ASP A 20 3.38 19.14 -23.33
N ALA A 21 3.73 19.37 -24.59
CA ALA A 21 5.08 19.81 -24.97
C ALA A 21 5.49 21.14 -24.30
N ARG A 22 4.53 22.04 -24.08
CA ARG A 22 4.76 23.34 -23.43
C ARG A 22 5.04 23.17 -21.94
N GLY A 23 4.30 22.28 -21.27
CA GLY A 23 4.44 21.99 -19.84
C GLY A 23 5.65 21.11 -19.50
N ILE A 24 6.05 20.16 -20.36
CA ILE A 24 7.14 19.24 -20.02
C ILE A 24 8.53 19.90 -20.00
N THR A 25 8.72 20.95 -20.81
CA THR A 25 9.99 21.67 -20.93
C THR A 25 10.43 22.34 -19.61
N PRO A 26 9.62 23.20 -18.97
CA PRO A 26 9.98 23.77 -17.67
C PRO A 26 10.13 22.70 -16.58
N LEU A 27 9.32 21.64 -16.60
CA LEU A 27 9.44 20.53 -15.64
C LEU A 27 10.79 19.79 -15.75
N ARG A 28 11.32 19.60 -16.97
CA ARG A 28 12.67 19.02 -17.16
C ARG A 28 13.78 19.91 -16.61
N ARG A 29 13.63 21.24 -16.69
CA ARG A 29 14.56 22.20 -16.07
C ARG A 29 14.51 22.10 -14.55
N LEU A 30 13.31 22.10 -13.96
CA LEU A 30 13.12 21.86 -12.52
C LEU A 30 13.75 20.55 -12.08
N ARG A 31 13.50 19.44 -12.80
CA ARG A 31 14.13 18.14 -12.52
C ARG A 31 15.66 18.25 -12.48
N LYS A 32 16.27 19.03 -13.37
CA LYS A 32 17.72 19.22 -13.38
C LYS A 32 18.20 20.05 -12.19
N MET A 33 17.50 21.13 -11.84
CA MET A 33 17.83 21.99 -10.70
C MET A 33 17.74 21.25 -9.36
N PHE A 34 16.72 20.41 -9.17
CA PHE A 34 16.55 19.58 -7.98
C PHE A 34 17.42 18.30 -7.99
N GLY A 35 18.35 18.16 -8.94
CA GLY A 35 19.27 17.02 -8.98
C GLY A 35 18.71 15.71 -9.55
N GLY A 36 17.45 15.65 -9.99
CA GLY A 36 16.83 14.47 -10.61
C GLY A 36 17.30 14.14 -12.04
N GLY A 37 18.29 14.86 -12.56
CA GLY A 37 18.90 14.63 -13.87
C GLY A 37 19.93 13.49 -13.83
N MET A 38 19.45 12.26 -13.67
CA MET A 38 20.28 11.04 -13.65
C MET A 38 20.92 10.76 -15.02
N ARG A 39 22.04 10.02 -15.02
CA ARG A 39 22.73 9.55 -16.23
C ARG A 39 22.12 8.24 -16.74
N GLN A 40 22.76 7.10 -16.55
CA GLN A 40 22.33 5.79 -17.07
C GLN A 40 21.05 5.23 -16.40
N ALA A 41 19.98 6.02 -16.38
CA ALA A 41 18.68 5.68 -15.80
C ALA A 41 17.87 4.68 -16.64
N GLY A 42 18.43 4.19 -17.76
CA GLY A 42 17.77 3.22 -18.64
C GLY A 42 17.39 1.92 -17.93
N ILE A 43 18.18 1.47 -16.95
CA ILE A 43 17.88 0.28 -16.14
C ILE A 43 16.57 0.49 -15.35
N LEU A 44 16.42 1.64 -14.69
CA LEU A 44 15.19 1.98 -13.95
C LEU A 44 14.01 2.19 -14.88
N ALA A 45 14.24 2.82 -16.05
CA ALA A 45 13.21 3.01 -17.05
C ALA A 45 12.69 1.68 -17.63
N ALA A 46 13.56 0.68 -17.80
CA ALA A 46 13.16 -0.66 -18.25
C ALA A 46 12.24 -1.34 -17.23
N ALA A 47 12.58 -1.29 -15.94
CA ALA A 47 11.71 -1.80 -14.87
C ALA A 47 10.36 -1.06 -14.82
N GLY A 48 10.39 0.28 -14.98
CA GLY A 48 9.18 1.09 -15.07
C GLY A 48 8.28 0.76 -16.27
N LEU A 49 8.88 0.47 -17.43
CA LEU A 49 8.15 0.06 -18.63
C LEU A 49 7.52 -1.33 -18.46
N TYR A 50 8.23 -2.27 -17.83
CA TYR A 50 7.67 -3.57 -17.48
C TYR A 50 6.46 -3.42 -16.55
N ALA A 51 6.62 -2.65 -15.47
CA ALA A 51 5.58 -2.37 -14.49
C ALA A 51 4.30 -1.80 -15.14
N LEU A 52 4.44 -0.84 -16.07
CA LEU A 52 3.31 -0.27 -16.80
C LEU A 52 2.60 -1.26 -17.74
N ARG A 53 3.34 -2.20 -18.33
CA ARG A 53 2.77 -3.17 -19.28
C ARG A 53 2.06 -4.32 -18.59
N TYR A 54 2.59 -4.79 -17.47
CA TYR A 54 2.17 -6.06 -16.89
C TYR A 54 1.49 -5.94 -15.52
N ASN A 55 1.71 -4.85 -14.77
CA ASN A 55 1.26 -4.78 -13.37
C ASN A 55 0.02 -3.89 -13.15
N VAL A 56 -0.53 -3.26 -14.19
CA VAL A 56 -1.71 -2.37 -14.06
C VAL A 56 -2.99 -3.16 -13.79
N THR A 57 -3.27 -4.21 -14.57
CA THR A 57 -4.51 -4.99 -14.46
C THR A 57 -4.63 -5.74 -13.14
N ARG A 58 -3.51 -6.27 -12.63
CA ARG A 58 -3.44 -6.99 -11.35
C ARG A 58 -3.69 -6.12 -10.11
N LEU A 59 -3.71 -4.78 -10.22
CA LEU A 59 -4.08 -3.92 -9.08
C LEU A 59 -5.47 -4.25 -8.53
N SER A 60 -6.35 -4.77 -9.39
CA SER A 60 -7.67 -5.28 -8.98
C SER A 60 -7.58 -6.45 -8.00
N GLU A 61 -6.54 -7.29 -8.07
CA GLU A 61 -6.28 -8.36 -7.09
C GLU A 61 -5.93 -7.78 -5.73
N ASP A 62 -5.07 -6.75 -5.70
CA ASP A 62 -4.70 -6.08 -4.45
C ASP A 62 -5.94 -5.46 -3.79
N HIS A 63 -6.84 -4.87 -4.58
CA HIS A 63 -8.12 -4.33 -4.10
C HIS A 63 -9.03 -5.43 -3.54
N ALA A 64 -9.15 -6.57 -4.24
CA ALA A 64 -9.96 -7.70 -3.79
C ALA A 64 -9.44 -8.26 -2.45
N ARG A 65 -8.11 -8.40 -2.31
CA ARG A 65 -7.45 -8.82 -1.06
C ARG A 65 -7.72 -7.84 0.09
N ALA A 66 -7.59 -6.54 -0.15
CA ALA A 66 -7.90 -5.52 0.85
C ALA A 66 -9.37 -5.58 1.29
N LYS A 67 -10.31 -5.77 0.34
CA LYS A 67 -11.73 -5.92 0.65
C LYS A 67 -12.01 -7.15 1.51
N ARG A 68 -11.38 -8.27 1.19
CA ARG A 68 -11.48 -9.52 1.96
C ARG A 68 -10.94 -9.35 3.38
N LEU A 69 -9.76 -8.73 3.51
CA LEU A 69 -9.16 -8.43 4.82
C LEU A 69 -10.07 -7.51 5.65
N ALA A 70 -10.59 -6.44 5.05
CA ALA A 70 -11.50 -5.51 5.73
C ALA A 70 -12.79 -6.19 6.19
N THR A 71 -13.34 -7.10 5.39
CA THR A 71 -14.55 -7.87 5.75
C THR A 71 -14.30 -8.72 6.98
N MET A 72 -13.16 -9.42 7.05
CA MET A 72 -12.80 -10.21 8.23
C MET A 72 -12.52 -9.32 9.46
N LEU A 73 -11.81 -8.21 9.28
CA LEU A 73 -11.53 -7.27 10.38
C LEU A 73 -12.81 -6.70 10.99
N ALA A 74 -13.86 -6.47 10.18
CA ALA A 74 -15.15 -5.98 10.65
C ALA A 74 -15.89 -6.97 11.56
N GLU A 75 -15.50 -8.25 11.57
CA GLU A 75 -16.07 -9.28 12.44
C GLU A 75 -15.34 -9.38 13.79
N LEU A 76 -14.20 -8.69 13.96
CA LEU A 76 -13.38 -8.81 15.17
C LEU A 76 -13.87 -7.88 16.29
N PRO A 77 -13.88 -8.36 17.55
CA PRO A 77 -14.29 -7.54 18.68
C PRO A 77 -13.32 -6.37 18.88
N GLY A 78 -13.89 -5.19 19.11
CA GLY A 78 -13.14 -3.96 19.35
C GLY A 78 -12.44 -3.37 18.13
N VAL A 79 -12.64 -3.94 16.94
CA VAL A 79 -12.17 -3.41 15.66
C VAL A 79 -13.32 -2.79 14.90
N ARG A 80 -13.14 -1.56 14.43
CA ARG A 80 -14.13 -0.88 13.60
C ARG A 80 -13.55 -0.54 12.24
N VAL A 81 -14.14 -1.14 11.21
CA VAL A 81 -13.87 -0.85 9.80
C VAL A 81 -15.16 -1.05 9.01
N ASP A 82 -15.44 -0.18 8.05
CA ASP A 82 -16.51 -0.41 7.09
C ASP A 82 -15.92 -1.00 5.80
N PRO A 83 -16.14 -2.29 5.49
CA PRO A 83 -15.63 -2.88 4.27
C PRO A 83 -16.09 -2.13 3.03
N LYS A 84 -17.28 -1.50 3.02
CA LYS A 84 -17.80 -0.77 1.85
C LYS A 84 -16.93 0.42 1.46
N LEU A 85 -16.30 1.08 2.44
CA LEU A 85 -15.41 2.23 2.21
C LEU A 85 -14.00 1.83 1.73
N VAL A 86 -13.68 0.53 1.73
CA VAL A 86 -12.44 0.01 1.15
C VAL A 86 -12.63 -0.17 -0.35
N GLU A 87 -12.17 0.82 -1.12
CA GLU A 87 -12.29 0.87 -2.59
C GLU A 87 -10.97 0.51 -3.32
N THR A 88 -9.84 0.54 -2.61
CA THR A 88 -8.50 0.29 -3.18
C THR A 88 -7.73 -0.74 -2.34
N ASN A 89 -6.41 -0.72 -2.38
CA ASN A 89 -5.53 -1.65 -1.67
C ASN A 89 -5.23 -1.24 -0.21
N ILE A 90 -5.96 -0.27 0.36
CA ILE A 90 -5.70 0.28 1.70
C ILE A 90 -6.87 -0.04 2.62
N VAL A 91 -6.57 -0.64 3.77
CA VAL A 91 -7.52 -0.86 4.86
C VAL A 91 -7.07 -0.05 6.06
N VAL A 92 -7.90 0.89 6.49
CA VAL A 92 -7.73 1.63 7.74
C VAL A 92 -8.81 1.15 8.70
N PHE A 93 -8.43 0.79 9.91
CA PHE A 93 -9.37 0.28 10.91
C PHE A 93 -9.06 0.88 12.29
N ASP A 94 -10.12 1.24 13.00
CA ASP A 94 -10.09 1.76 14.35
C ASP A 94 -10.00 0.61 15.36
N ILE A 95 -9.25 0.85 16.43
CA ILE A 95 -8.98 -0.11 17.50
C ILE A 95 -9.35 0.48 18.87
N THR A 96 -10.12 1.57 18.91
CA THR A 96 -10.42 2.32 20.14
C THR A 96 -11.03 1.43 21.22
N GLU A 97 -11.90 0.52 20.81
CA GLU A 97 -12.63 -0.38 21.71
C GLU A 97 -11.77 -1.54 22.26
N THR A 98 -10.60 -1.81 21.67
CA THR A 98 -9.67 -2.82 22.20
C THR A 98 -9.01 -2.42 23.52
N ARG A 99 -9.00 -1.11 23.84
CA ARG A 99 -8.28 -0.51 24.99
C ARG A 99 -6.78 -0.79 25.02
N ARG A 100 -6.20 -1.23 23.90
CA ARG A 100 -4.76 -1.40 23.70
C ARG A 100 -4.23 -0.23 22.90
N THR A 101 -2.98 0.14 23.12
CA THR A 101 -2.36 1.21 22.32
C THR A 101 -2.04 0.70 20.91
N THR A 102 -1.92 1.63 19.98
CA THR A 102 -1.45 1.35 18.62
C THR A 102 -0.08 0.66 18.63
N GLU A 103 0.83 1.12 19.49
CA GLU A 103 2.19 0.58 19.63
C GLU A 103 2.19 -0.86 20.16
N GLU A 104 1.38 -1.15 21.18
CA GLU A 104 1.26 -2.50 21.76
C GLU A 104 0.72 -3.51 20.73
N LEU A 105 -0.31 -3.13 19.98
CA LEU A 105 -0.90 -3.99 18.95
C LEU A 105 0.06 -4.19 17.79
N ILE A 106 0.73 -3.15 17.30
CA ILE A 106 1.75 -3.27 16.25
C ILE A 106 2.88 -4.20 16.70
N ALA A 107 3.38 -4.04 17.93
CA ALA A 107 4.43 -4.90 18.46
C ALA A 107 3.97 -6.37 18.56
N THR A 108 2.73 -6.60 18.99
CA THR A 108 2.15 -7.94 19.10
C THR A 108 1.99 -8.60 17.73
N LEU A 109 1.41 -7.89 16.76
CA LEU A 109 1.24 -8.37 15.38
C LEU A 109 2.60 -8.66 14.73
N LYS A 110 3.57 -7.76 14.91
CA LYS A 110 4.94 -7.94 14.41
C LYS A 110 5.62 -9.17 15.02
N GLY A 111 5.39 -9.44 16.31
CA GLY A 111 5.86 -10.65 16.98
C GLY A 111 5.29 -11.95 16.40
N GLN A 112 4.15 -11.86 15.72
CA GLN A 112 3.52 -12.95 14.97
C GLN A 112 3.88 -12.94 13.47
N GLY A 113 4.78 -12.05 13.03
CA GLY A 113 5.19 -11.93 11.62
C GLY A 113 4.31 -11.00 10.77
N LEU A 114 3.29 -10.35 11.32
CA LEU A 114 2.40 -9.46 10.58
C LEU A 114 2.78 -7.98 10.76
N LEU A 115 3.12 -7.31 9.66
CA LEU A 115 3.48 -5.89 9.65
C LEU A 115 2.28 -5.02 9.26
N VAL A 116 1.95 -4.07 10.13
CA VAL A 116 1.01 -2.97 9.87
C VAL A 116 1.61 -1.66 10.38
N VAL A 117 1.05 -0.52 9.95
CA VAL A 117 1.57 0.81 10.32
C VAL A 117 0.50 1.62 11.07
N PRO A 118 0.90 2.54 11.96
CA PRO A 118 -0.05 3.42 12.63
C PRO A 118 -0.71 4.38 11.64
N PHE A 119 -1.96 4.77 11.92
CA PHE A 119 -2.69 5.78 11.16
C PHE A 119 -3.48 6.69 12.11
N GLY A 120 -2.75 7.43 12.94
CA GLY A 120 -3.32 8.20 14.04
C GLY A 120 -3.29 7.41 15.36
N PRO A 121 -3.84 7.98 16.45
CA PRO A 121 -3.65 7.44 17.80
C PRO A 121 -4.30 6.07 18.04
N MET A 122 -5.49 5.83 17.47
CA MET A 122 -6.30 4.62 17.71
C MET A 122 -6.69 3.92 16.40
N SER A 123 -5.84 3.98 15.37
CA SER A 123 -6.12 3.31 14.11
C SER A 123 -4.86 2.74 13.48
N LEU A 124 -5.02 1.61 12.82
CA LEU A 124 -3.97 0.92 12.08
C LEU A 124 -4.29 0.94 10.59
N ARG A 125 -3.24 0.85 9.77
CA ARG A 125 -3.35 0.74 8.32
C ARG A 125 -2.61 -0.49 7.82
N ALA A 126 -3.34 -1.33 7.09
CA ALA A 126 -2.79 -2.41 6.27
C ALA A 126 -2.88 -2.03 4.78
N VAL A 127 -1.89 -2.42 4.00
CA VAL A 127 -1.82 -2.14 2.56
C VAL A 127 -1.47 -3.43 1.84
N THR A 128 -2.31 -3.87 0.92
CA THR A 128 -2.05 -5.03 0.07
C THR A 128 -1.24 -4.61 -1.16
N HIS A 129 -0.39 -5.50 -1.67
CA HIS A 129 0.44 -5.25 -2.84
C HIS A 129 0.87 -6.56 -3.51
N LEU A 130 1.61 -6.41 -4.61
CA LEU A 130 2.16 -7.48 -5.46
C LEU A 130 2.81 -8.65 -4.69
N ASP A 131 3.47 -8.38 -3.57
CA ASP A 131 4.21 -9.38 -2.80
C ASP A 131 3.37 -9.99 -1.66
N VAL A 132 2.07 -9.66 -1.60
CA VAL A 132 1.11 -10.23 -0.66
C VAL A 132 0.17 -11.16 -1.42
N SER A 133 0.42 -12.46 -1.27
CA SER A 133 -0.38 -13.54 -1.84
C SER A 133 -1.69 -13.76 -1.07
N ASP A 134 -2.61 -14.54 -1.67
CA ASP A 134 -3.86 -14.92 -1.00
C ASP A 134 -3.62 -15.77 0.25
N ASP A 135 -2.63 -16.67 0.23
CA ASP A 135 -2.24 -17.46 1.42
C ASP A 135 -1.75 -16.57 2.56
N GLN A 136 -1.01 -15.50 2.26
CA GLN A 136 -0.57 -14.53 3.27
C GLN A 136 -1.72 -13.67 3.79
N ILE A 137 -2.77 -13.42 2.99
CA ILE A 137 -4.01 -12.81 3.49
C ILE A 137 -4.71 -13.75 4.47
N ASP A 138 -4.74 -15.05 4.20
CA ASP A 138 -5.36 -16.06 5.07
C ASP A 138 -4.60 -16.16 6.39
N GLU A 139 -3.27 -16.20 6.32
CA GLU A 139 -2.39 -16.16 7.48
C GLU A 139 -2.61 -14.89 8.30
N ALA A 140 -2.64 -13.72 7.65
CA ALA A 140 -2.92 -12.45 8.31
C ALA A 140 -4.28 -12.46 9.02
N CYS A 141 -5.33 -13.00 8.37
CA CYS A 141 -6.64 -13.16 9.00
C CYS A 141 -6.57 -14.04 10.26
N GLY A 142 -5.81 -15.14 10.20
CA GLY A 142 -5.57 -16.00 11.36
C GLY A 142 -4.83 -15.28 12.49
N ILE A 143 -3.80 -14.49 12.17
CA ILE A 143 -3.04 -13.69 13.14
C ILE A 143 -3.95 -12.64 13.80
N PHE A 144 -4.72 -11.88 13.01
CA PHE A 144 -5.66 -10.91 13.54
C PHE A 144 -6.67 -11.54 14.49
N LYS A 145 -7.27 -12.68 14.11
CA LYS A 145 -8.17 -13.42 14.98
C LYS A 145 -7.52 -13.80 16.31
N ARG A 146 -6.26 -14.28 16.31
CA ARG A 146 -5.55 -14.65 17.56
C ARG A 146 -5.16 -13.46 18.44
N VAL A 147 -4.99 -12.26 17.87
CA VAL A 147 -4.52 -11.08 18.61
C VAL A 147 -5.67 -10.27 19.19
N PHE A 148 -6.83 -10.27 18.50
CA PHE A 148 -8.00 -9.47 18.87
C PHE A 148 -9.09 -10.28 19.59
N VAL A 149 -9.11 -11.61 19.45
CA VAL A 149 -9.95 -12.53 20.25
C VAL A 149 -9.14 -13.06 21.43
#